data_AF-A0A3N9MVU4-F1
#
_entry.id   AF-A0A3N9MVU4-F1
#
_cell.length_a   1.000
_cell.length_b   1.000
_cell.length_c   1.000
_cell.angle_alpha   90.00
_cell.angle_beta   90.00
_cell.angle_gamma   90.00
#
_symmetry.space_group_name_H-M   'P 1'
#
loop_
_entity.id
_entity.type
_entity.pdbx_description
1 polymer ?
#
loop_
_entity_poly.entity_id
_entity_poly.type
_entity_poly.pdbx_seq_one_letter_code
_entity_poly.pdbx_strand_id
1 'polypeptide(L)'
;MNNSISNKRFFLPLLFVFLFGMHLAHTQTITEFPIAVGDDTTYAFSAAFDGINYCIPIVGDNGGQYNLTVQFVSKSGTLSGQRISLGRQAVPGALAAFDGANYLVCWNDFDTKLWGQFVSTAGTLTGAPFVIASWGWIGFGSLIYGDVSYFVIYEDTLTTPNHERLIYGKFISKIGVVGNAIQISDSEGYLDGDIAFDGTNYLAVWRGGGYNSPFVYGQFINKTGAVVGNNFIIDSSPDYSDNPVSAGFDGTRYLVCFEDEVDTTSDIWHLYGRFVTPAGIVEEKMTVSDIGNNHFCNLSFDGSHYLITYMNFVNILSNQVYCKGRYFNPSGIPLEDAFTIFSPVENKIPIGGVMLFDGNNFVIGANRVSMEISPEDDIIFTDGDVYGALVSPYPTSVNNNRLSETPGKFKIWQNYPNPFNPETLIQYALPKSSQVRIDVFNIKGERIITLVNEEKQAGYYTTIWNGRDKMGRQVAGGVYLCRIQTAKYSNTIRMILQK
;
A
#
# COMPACT_ATOMS: atom_id res chain seq x y z
N MET A 1 -60.08 23.88 24.52
CA MET A 1 -58.82 23.88 25.30
C MET A 1 -57.97 22.75 24.73
N ASN A 2 -57.05 23.12 23.83
CA ASN A 2 -56.14 22.21 23.13
C ASN A 2 -54.85 22.05 23.95
N ASN A 3 -54.45 20.82 24.24
CA ASN A 3 -53.10 20.51 24.70
C ASN A 3 -52.27 20.04 23.51
N SER A 4 -51.32 20.87 23.06
CA SER A 4 -50.25 20.46 22.17
C SER A 4 -49.06 19.93 22.98
N ILE A 5 -48.59 18.74 22.64
CA ILE A 5 -47.34 18.19 23.13
C ILE A 5 -46.24 18.77 22.24
N SER A 6 -45.33 19.54 22.84
CA SER A 6 -44.22 20.16 22.12
C SER A 6 -43.05 19.16 22.01
N ASN A 7 -42.76 18.75 20.77
CA ASN A 7 -41.54 18.02 20.43
C ASN A 7 -40.36 19.00 20.43
N LYS A 8 -39.56 19.00 21.50
CA LYS A 8 -38.24 19.64 21.49
C LYS A 8 -37.24 18.72 20.80
N ARG A 9 -36.92 18.99 19.53
CA ARG A 9 -35.78 18.42 18.82
C ARG A 9 -34.50 18.96 19.47
N PHE A 10 -33.68 18.07 20.02
CA PHE A 10 -32.30 18.40 20.42
C PHE A 10 -31.46 18.56 19.15
N PHE A 11 -31.01 19.79 18.87
CA PHE A 11 -29.95 20.05 17.91
C PHE A 11 -28.60 19.81 18.60
N LEU A 12 -27.90 18.76 18.20
CA LEU A 12 -26.49 18.54 18.55
C LEU A 12 -25.64 19.21 17.47
N PRO A 13 -24.78 20.20 17.76
CA PRO A 13 -23.83 20.69 16.77
C PRO A 13 -22.72 19.65 16.62
N LEU A 14 -22.64 18.97 15.47
CA LEU A 14 -21.43 18.23 15.10
C LEU A 14 -20.30 19.24 14.91
N LEU A 15 -19.37 19.27 15.87
CA LEU A 15 -18.12 20.01 15.76
C LEU A 15 -17.14 19.14 14.95
N PHE A 16 -16.98 19.42 13.66
CA PHE A 16 -15.88 18.86 12.87
C PHE A 16 -14.56 19.45 13.38
N VAL A 17 -13.78 18.63 14.09
CA VAL A 17 -12.41 18.99 14.49
C VAL A 17 -11.46 18.52 13.39
N PHE A 18 -10.99 19.45 12.57
CA PHE A 18 -9.87 19.20 11.68
C PHE A 18 -8.58 19.09 12.51
N LEU A 19 -8.02 17.88 12.59
CA LEU A 19 -6.64 17.65 13.04
C LEU A 19 -5.67 18.23 12.01
N PHE A 20 -4.88 19.24 12.36
CA PHE A 20 -3.63 19.52 11.66
C PHE A 20 -2.48 18.92 12.48
N GLY A 21 -2.06 17.71 12.13
CA GLY A 21 -0.79 17.16 12.61
C GLY A 21 0.35 17.92 11.94
N MET A 22 1.19 18.60 12.73
CA MET A 22 2.47 19.11 12.23
C MET A 22 3.38 17.92 11.97
N HIS A 23 3.36 17.38 10.75
CA HIS A 23 4.40 16.49 10.27
C HIS A 23 5.66 17.34 10.01
N LEU A 24 6.78 16.99 10.62
CA LEU A 24 8.07 17.47 10.12
C LEU A 24 8.20 16.90 8.70
N ALA A 25 8.34 17.77 7.71
CA ALA A 25 8.47 17.34 6.32
C ALA A 25 9.71 16.44 6.20
N HIS A 26 9.48 15.14 6.10
CA HIS A 26 10.48 14.21 5.58
C HIS A 26 10.65 14.56 4.09
N THR A 27 11.90 14.69 3.63
CA THR A 27 12.17 14.85 2.20
C THR A 27 12.46 13.47 1.63
N GLN A 28 11.55 12.97 0.81
CA GLN A 28 11.71 11.67 0.16
C GLN A 28 12.87 11.77 -0.83
N THR A 29 13.81 10.83 -0.76
CA THR A 29 14.79 10.65 -1.82
C THR A 29 14.19 9.71 -2.86
N ILE A 30 13.89 10.27 -4.03
CA ILE A 30 13.31 9.55 -5.16
C ILE A 30 14.32 9.60 -6.32
N THR A 31 14.69 8.45 -6.83
CA THR A 31 15.57 8.33 -8.00
C THR A 31 14.85 7.60 -9.11
N GLU A 32 14.33 8.33 -10.09
CA GLU A 32 13.73 7.78 -11.30
C GLU A 32 14.82 7.29 -12.28
N PHE A 33 14.54 6.21 -13.01
CA PHE A 33 15.43 5.66 -14.04
C PHE A 33 14.63 5.01 -15.18
N PRO A 34 15.06 5.15 -16.45
CA PRO A 34 14.42 4.50 -17.58
C PRO A 34 14.74 2.99 -17.61
N ILE A 35 13.77 2.17 -17.98
CA ILE A 35 13.94 0.71 -18.13
C ILE A 35 13.82 0.30 -19.60
N ALA A 36 12.75 0.71 -20.26
CA ALA A 36 12.54 0.54 -21.69
C ALA A 36 11.83 1.81 -22.21
N VAL A 37 12.56 2.62 -22.96
CA VAL A 37 12.07 3.89 -23.49
C VAL A 37 12.35 3.94 -24.99
N GLY A 38 11.41 4.46 -25.77
CA GLY A 38 11.56 4.52 -27.22
C GLY A 38 10.34 5.09 -27.94
N ASP A 39 10.35 4.97 -29.26
CA ASP A 39 9.23 5.40 -30.12
C ASP A 39 8.09 4.36 -30.15
N ASP A 40 8.26 3.23 -29.47
CA ASP A 40 7.37 2.07 -29.51
C ASP A 40 6.67 1.82 -28.18
N THR A 41 5.48 1.26 -28.25
CA THR A 41 4.65 0.96 -27.09
C THR A 41 5.19 -0.22 -26.27
N THR A 42 5.62 0.04 -25.04
CA THR A 42 6.09 -0.95 -24.06
C THR A 42 5.39 -0.80 -22.71
N TYR A 43 5.08 -1.93 -22.07
CA TYR A 43 4.45 -1.99 -20.76
C TYR A 43 5.09 -3.04 -19.86
N ALA A 44 5.17 -2.74 -18.57
CA ALA A 44 5.51 -3.68 -17.51
C ALA A 44 4.54 -3.51 -16.34
N PHE A 45 4.12 -4.64 -15.75
CA PHE A 45 3.13 -4.65 -14.66
C PHE A 45 3.62 -5.42 -13.43
N SER A 46 4.80 -6.05 -13.50
CA SER A 46 5.32 -6.90 -12.44
C SER A 46 6.85 -6.85 -12.43
N ALA A 47 7.43 -7.11 -11.26
CA ALA A 47 8.84 -7.38 -11.12
C ALA A 47 9.09 -8.39 -10.02
N ALA A 48 10.19 -9.13 -10.15
CA ALA A 48 10.71 -10.01 -9.12
C ALA A 48 12.15 -9.64 -8.80
N PHE A 49 12.59 -9.88 -7.56
CA PHE A 49 13.91 -9.46 -7.11
C PHE A 49 14.71 -10.67 -6.58
N ASP A 50 15.94 -10.87 -7.08
CA ASP A 50 16.78 -12.02 -6.70
C ASP A 50 17.80 -11.74 -5.59
N GLY A 51 17.79 -10.55 -5.00
CA GLY A 51 18.85 -10.10 -4.09
C GLY A 51 19.90 -9.19 -4.75
N ILE A 52 19.97 -9.17 -6.08
CA ILE A 52 20.96 -8.44 -6.87
C ILE A 52 20.29 -7.57 -7.95
N ASN A 53 19.41 -8.16 -8.76
CA ASN A 53 18.70 -7.51 -9.85
C ASN A 53 17.19 -7.70 -9.73
N TYR A 54 16.47 -6.72 -10.27
CA TYR A 54 15.05 -6.80 -10.59
C TYR A 54 14.90 -7.45 -11.96
N CYS A 55 14.08 -8.49 -12.04
CA CYS A 55 13.56 -9.09 -13.28
C CYS A 55 12.23 -8.45 -13.63
N ILE A 56 12.20 -7.73 -14.75
CA ILE A 56 11.04 -6.98 -15.20
C ILE A 56 10.58 -7.57 -16.53
N PRO A 57 9.48 -8.36 -16.55
CA PRO A 57 8.81 -8.74 -17.77
C PRO A 57 8.25 -7.50 -18.46
N ILE A 58 8.56 -7.35 -19.75
CA ILE A 58 8.10 -6.24 -20.56
C ILE A 58 7.39 -6.82 -21.78
N VAL A 59 6.15 -6.36 -21.97
CA VAL A 59 5.34 -6.62 -23.16
C VAL A 59 5.45 -5.42 -24.08
N GLY A 60 5.68 -5.67 -25.35
CA GLY A 60 6.04 -4.63 -26.28
C GLY A 60 7.53 -4.58 -26.52
N ASP A 61 7.92 -3.69 -27.41
CA ASP A 61 8.93 -3.97 -28.41
C ASP A 61 10.34 -4.39 -27.93
N ASN A 62 11.03 -5.19 -28.76
CA ASN A 62 12.37 -4.88 -29.30
C ASN A 62 12.41 -5.42 -30.76
N GLY A 63 11.28 -5.27 -31.49
CA GLY A 63 10.93 -5.95 -32.75
C GLY A 63 9.45 -6.33 -32.94
N GLY A 64 8.50 -5.71 -32.21
CA GLY A 64 7.05 -5.95 -32.35
C GLY A 64 6.20 -5.66 -31.10
N GLN A 65 5.00 -5.09 -31.30
CA GLN A 65 4.11 -4.49 -30.28
C GLN A 65 3.69 -5.40 -29.11
N TYR A 66 3.74 -6.72 -29.27
CA TYR A 66 3.31 -7.68 -28.23
C TYR A 66 4.42 -8.61 -27.77
N ASN A 67 5.66 -8.39 -28.22
CA ASN A 67 6.76 -9.28 -27.90
C ASN A 67 7.00 -9.32 -26.39
N LEU A 68 7.13 -10.54 -25.86
CA LEU A 68 7.44 -10.76 -24.46
C LEU A 68 8.95 -10.86 -24.28
N THR A 69 9.46 -10.03 -23.39
CA THR A 69 10.87 -9.92 -23.06
C THR A 69 11.06 -9.77 -21.56
N VAL A 70 12.29 -9.92 -21.09
CA VAL A 70 12.71 -9.59 -19.73
C VAL A 70 13.89 -8.65 -19.79
N GLN A 71 13.86 -7.60 -18.96
CA GLN A 71 15.00 -6.74 -18.70
C GLN A 71 15.42 -6.89 -17.24
N PHE A 72 16.72 -7.09 -17.00
CA PHE A 72 17.26 -6.99 -15.65
C PHE A 72 17.69 -5.57 -15.33
N VAL A 73 17.45 -5.15 -14.10
CA VAL A 73 17.83 -3.83 -13.58
C VAL A 73 18.51 -4.02 -12.22
N SER A 74 19.68 -3.43 -12.01
CA SER A 74 20.39 -3.49 -10.75
C SER A 74 19.64 -2.75 -9.64
N LYS A 75 20.01 -2.99 -8.38
CA LYS A 75 19.53 -2.21 -7.22
C LYS A 75 19.67 -0.68 -7.36
N SER A 76 20.61 -0.21 -8.17
CA SER A 76 20.85 1.22 -8.42
C SER A 76 20.02 1.79 -9.57
N GLY A 77 19.11 1.01 -10.17
CA GLY A 77 18.32 1.44 -11.31
C GLY A 77 19.08 1.38 -12.65
N THR A 78 20.16 0.61 -12.75
CA THR A 78 20.96 0.49 -13.98
C THR A 78 20.60 -0.79 -14.73
N LEU A 79 20.39 -0.71 -16.04
CA LEU A 79 20.16 -1.89 -16.87
C LEU A 79 21.32 -2.89 -16.74
N SER A 80 20.98 -4.15 -16.49
CA SER A 80 21.91 -5.26 -16.35
C SER A 80 21.76 -6.20 -17.54
N GLY A 81 22.78 -6.28 -18.38
CA GLY A 81 22.74 -7.09 -19.60
C GLY A 81 21.79 -6.57 -20.68
N GLN A 82 21.66 -7.36 -21.75
CA GLN A 82 20.75 -7.08 -22.86
C GLN A 82 19.34 -7.58 -22.54
N ARG A 83 18.34 -6.98 -23.18
CA ARG A 83 16.94 -7.43 -23.10
C ARG A 83 16.80 -8.84 -23.66
N ILE A 84 16.19 -9.74 -22.89
CA ILE A 84 16.09 -11.17 -23.20
C ILE A 84 14.74 -11.43 -23.84
N SER A 85 14.72 -11.94 -25.07
CA SER A 85 13.46 -12.37 -25.71
C SER A 85 13.04 -13.75 -25.23
N LEU A 86 11.75 -13.89 -24.91
CA LEU A 86 11.15 -15.21 -24.65
C LEU A 86 10.67 -15.89 -25.95
N GLY A 87 10.75 -15.21 -27.10
CA GLY A 87 10.25 -15.71 -28.39
C GLY A 87 8.74 -15.91 -28.41
N ARG A 88 8.02 -15.12 -27.59
CA ARG A 88 6.57 -15.22 -27.35
C ARG A 88 5.92 -13.85 -27.41
N GLN A 89 4.59 -13.85 -27.49
CA GLN A 89 3.77 -12.66 -27.35
C GLN A 89 2.90 -12.77 -26.09
N ALA A 90 2.59 -11.62 -25.49
CA ALA A 90 1.80 -11.54 -24.27
C ALA A 90 0.75 -10.42 -24.33
N VAL A 91 -0.40 -10.64 -23.67
CA VAL A 91 -1.49 -9.66 -23.49
C VAL A 91 -2.21 -9.93 -22.16
N PRO A 92 -2.59 -8.93 -21.34
CA PRO A 92 -2.21 -7.52 -21.46
C PRO A 92 -0.80 -7.28 -20.91
N GLY A 93 -0.27 -8.24 -20.13
CA GLY A 93 0.98 -8.12 -19.39
C GLY A 93 1.61 -9.48 -19.08
N ALA A 94 2.68 -9.45 -18.28
CA ALA A 94 3.34 -10.64 -17.76
C ALA A 94 3.75 -10.45 -16.31
N LEU A 95 3.73 -11.54 -15.54
CA LEU A 95 4.05 -11.59 -14.13
C LEU A 95 5.40 -12.27 -13.90
N ALA A 96 6.13 -11.87 -12.86
CA ALA A 96 7.35 -12.56 -12.43
C ALA A 96 7.36 -12.83 -10.93
N ALA A 97 7.88 -13.97 -10.54
CA ALA A 97 8.26 -14.28 -9.16
C ALA A 97 9.61 -15.01 -9.12
N PHE A 98 10.36 -14.83 -8.03
CA PHE A 98 11.68 -15.44 -7.85
C PHE A 98 11.66 -16.49 -6.75
N ASP A 99 12.25 -17.66 -7.00
CA ASP A 99 12.22 -18.78 -6.07
C ASP A 99 13.51 -19.03 -5.27
N GLY A 100 14.47 -18.11 -5.37
CA GLY A 100 15.81 -18.28 -4.82
C GLY A 100 16.85 -18.81 -5.83
N ALA A 101 16.41 -19.29 -7.00
CA ALA A 101 17.30 -19.77 -8.07
C ALA A 101 16.91 -19.27 -9.46
N ASN A 102 15.62 -19.29 -9.79
CA ASN A 102 15.08 -18.85 -11.07
C ASN A 102 13.86 -17.94 -10.88
N TYR A 103 13.64 -17.12 -11.89
CA TYR A 103 12.39 -16.40 -12.08
C TYR A 103 11.41 -17.30 -12.82
N LEU A 104 10.16 -17.39 -12.37
CA LEU A 104 9.06 -17.86 -13.20
C LEU A 104 8.40 -16.63 -13.82
N VAL A 105 8.34 -16.59 -15.16
CA VAL A 105 7.58 -15.59 -15.91
C VAL A 105 6.29 -16.23 -16.40
N CYS A 106 5.15 -15.63 -16.08
CA CYS A 106 3.83 -16.07 -16.50
C CYS A 106 3.17 -15.04 -17.42
N TRP A 107 2.48 -15.49 -18.46
CA TRP A 107 1.80 -14.60 -19.41
C TRP A 107 0.60 -15.27 -20.08
N ASN A 108 -0.32 -14.45 -20.56
CA ASN A 108 -1.38 -14.87 -21.46
C ASN A 108 -0.99 -14.65 -22.92
N ASP A 109 -1.24 -15.63 -23.79
CA ASP A 109 -1.23 -15.41 -25.24
C ASP A 109 -2.62 -14.96 -25.76
N PHE A 110 -2.71 -14.64 -27.05
CA PHE A 110 -3.97 -14.29 -27.71
C PHE A 110 -4.97 -15.45 -27.75
N ASP A 111 -4.53 -16.69 -27.52
CA ASP A 111 -5.36 -17.90 -27.50
C ASP A 111 -5.92 -18.20 -26.10
N THR A 112 -5.85 -17.25 -25.16
CA THR A 112 -6.35 -17.32 -23.77
C THR A 112 -5.64 -18.36 -22.87
N LYS A 113 -4.50 -18.90 -23.31
CA LYS A 113 -3.71 -19.80 -22.47
C LYS A 113 -2.84 -19.01 -21.52
N LEU A 114 -2.80 -19.45 -20.28
CA LEU A 114 -1.82 -19.01 -19.31
C LEU A 114 -0.58 -19.91 -19.40
N TRP A 115 0.55 -19.30 -19.71
CA TRP A 115 1.85 -19.97 -19.86
C TRP A 115 2.80 -19.62 -18.73
N GLY A 116 3.80 -20.47 -18.54
CA GLY A 116 4.95 -20.22 -17.68
C GLY A 116 6.26 -20.60 -18.37
N GLN A 117 7.33 -19.87 -18.08
CA GLN A 117 8.70 -20.26 -18.44
C GLN A 117 9.69 -19.72 -17.41
N PHE A 118 10.74 -20.49 -17.13
CA PHE A 118 11.78 -20.06 -16.21
C PHE A 118 12.85 -19.22 -16.90
N VAL A 119 13.35 -18.22 -16.18
CA VAL A 119 14.51 -17.41 -16.56
C VAL A 119 15.50 -17.46 -15.40
N SER A 120 16.75 -17.83 -15.66
CA SER A 120 17.80 -17.86 -14.64
C SER A 120 18.28 -16.44 -14.31
N THR A 121 18.97 -16.27 -13.17
CA THR A 121 19.60 -14.99 -12.78
C THR A 121 20.69 -14.53 -13.75
N ALA A 122 21.22 -15.42 -14.58
CA ALA A 122 22.15 -15.10 -15.67
C ALA A 122 21.44 -14.69 -16.98
N GLY A 123 20.11 -14.71 -17.02
CA GLY A 123 19.32 -14.31 -18.19
C GLY A 123 19.12 -15.41 -19.24
N THR A 124 19.39 -16.66 -18.87
CA THR A 124 19.16 -17.82 -19.74
C THR A 124 17.76 -18.39 -19.52
N LEU A 125 17.00 -18.61 -20.59
CA LEU A 125 15.72 -19.33 -20.56
C LEU A 125 15.96 -20.78 -20.13
N THR A 126 15.27 -21.22 -19.08
CA THR A 126 15.43 -22.55 -18.49
C THR A 126 14.21 -23.40 -18.80
N GLY A 127 14.43 -24.52 -19.51
CA GLY A 127 13.36 -25.40 -19.95
C GLY A 127 12.49 -24.82 -21.09
N ALA A 128 11.57 -25.64 -21.58
CA ALA A 128 10.56 -25.21 -22.55
C ALA A 128 9.40 -24.48 -21.82
N PRO A 129 8.73 -23.53 -22.49
CA PRO A 129 7.51 -22.95 -21.95
C PRO A 129 6.42 -24.02 -21.80
N PHE A 130 5.61 -23.91 -20.74
CA PHE A 130 4.57 -24.88 -20.39
C PHE A 130 3.24 -24.18 -20.11
N VAL A 131 2.15 -24.89 -20.36
CA VAL A 131 0.79 -24.39 -20.10
C VAL A 131 0.45 -24.57 -18.63
N ILE A 132 0.04 -23.49 -17.97
CA ILE A 132 -0.47 -23.47 -16.59
C ILE A 132 -1.98 -23.72 -16.60
N ALA A 133 -2.71 -23.00 -17.45
CA ALA A 133 -4.15 -23.14 -17.64
C ALA A 133 -4.54 -22.93 -19.11
N SER A 134 -5.49 -23.73 -19.60
CA SER A 134 -5.94 -23.67 -20.99
C SER A 134 -6.92 -22.53 -21.29
N TRP A 135 -7.59 -22.03 -20.24
CA TRP A 135 -8.63 -20.99 -20.30
C TRP A 135 -8.48 -20.02 -19.13
N GLY A 136 -7.23 -19.73 -18.76
CA GLY A 136 -6.92 -18.89 -17.62
C GLY A 136 -6.51 -17.52 -18.08
N TRP A 137 -7.16 -16.46 -17.61
CA TRP A 137 -6.81 -15.07 -17.88
C TRP A 137 -6.24 -14.43 -16.61
N ILE A 138 -5.02 -13.93 -16.65
CA ILE A 138 -4.39 -13.33 -15.48
C ILE A 138 -4.80 -11.88 -15.26
N GLY A 139 -5.25 -11.13 -16.28
CA GLY A 139 -5.56 -9.70 -16.12
C GLY A 139 -4.40 -8.92 -15.48
N PHE A 140 -4.69 -8.16 -14.42
CA PHE A 140 -3.71 -7.59 -13.48
C PHE A 140 -3.54 -8.43 -12.20
N GLY A 141 -3.73 -9.74 -12.29
CA GLY A 141 -3.61 -10.71 -11.22
C GLY A 141 -2.18 -10.89 -10.71
N SER A 142 -2.01 -11.83 -9.77
CA SER A 142 -0.78 -11.93 -8.99
C SER A 142 -0.12 -13.31 -9.07
N LEU A 143 1.22 -13.29 -9.02
CA LEU A 143 2.10 -14.45 -8.99
C LEU A 143 3.10 -14.22 -7.87
N ILE A 144 3.14 -15.12 -6.89
CA ILE A 144 4.13 -15.05 -5.82
C ILE A 144 4.85 -16.39 -5.66
N TYR A 145 6.09 -16.33 -5.17
CA TYR A 145 6.76 -17.50 -4.61
C TYR A 145 6.54 -17.48 -3.10
N GLY A 146 5.88 -18.52 -2.57
CA GLY A 146 5.70 -18.64 -1.12
C GLY A 146 6.95 -19.19 -0.46
N ASP A 147 6.97 -20.49 -0.21
CA ASP A 147 8.11 -21.18 0.41
C ASP A 147 8.73 -22.26 -0.49
N VAL A 148 7.90 -23.16 -1.04
CA VAL A 148 8.35 -24.31 -1.84
C VAL A 148 7.92 -24.20 -3.30
N SER A 149 6.83 -23.48 -3.56
CA SER A 149 6.17 -23.40 -4.86
C SER A 149 5.74 -21.96 -5.17
N TYR A 150 5.63 -21.69 -6.47
CA TYR A 150 4.91 -20.53 -6.97
C TYR A 150 3.41 -20.76 -6.84
N PHE A 151 2.66 -19.68 -6.63
CA PHE A 151 1.21 -19.67 -6.67
C PHE A 151 0.73 -18.50 -7.53
N VAL A 152 -0.08 -18.80 -8.53
CA VAL A 152 -0.67 -17.83 -9.45
C VAL A 152 -2.19 -17.90 -9.35
N ILE A 153 -2.85 -16.75 -9.38
CA ILE A 153 -4.30 -16.65 -9.55
C ILE A 153 -4.67 -16.19 -10.96
N TYR A 154 -5.80 -16.68 -11.46
CA TYR A 154 -6.32 -16.41 -12.81
C TYR A 154 -7.85 -16.51 -12.84
N GLU A 155 -8.50 -15.75 -13.72
CA GLU A 155 -9.90 -15.92 -14.10
C GLU A 155 -10.05 -17.14 -15.01
N ASP A 156 -11.09 -17.95 -14.81
CA ASP A 156 -11.49 -18.98 -15.77
C ASP A 156 -13.00 -18.89 -16.04
N THR A 157 -13.36 -18.74 -17.31
CA THR A 157 -14.74 -18.57 -17.78
C THR A 157 -15.41 -19.86 -18.23
N LEU A 158 -14.65 -20.92 -18.52
CA LEU A 158 -15.19 -22.11 -19.20
C LEU A 158 -15.41 -23.31 -18.28
N THR A 159 -15.00 -23.20 -17.04
CA THR A 159 -15.18 -24.26 -16.04
C THR A 159 -16.57 -24.28 -15.42
N THR A 160 -17.37 -23.22 -15.59
CA THR A 160 -18.71 -23.12 -15.00
C THR A 160 -19.81 -23.48 -16.00
N PRO A 161 -20.89 -24.16 -15.58
CA PRO A 161 -22.03 -24.46 -16.45
C PRO A 161 -22.70 -23.23 -17.08
N ASN A 162 -22.53 -22.06 -16.46
CA ASN A 162 -23.15 -20.79 -16.86
C ASN A 162 -22.19 -19.81 -17.54
N HIS A 163 -20.92 -20.19 -17.74
CA HIS A 163 -19.83 -19.31 -18.20
C HIS A 163 -19.59 -18.08 -17.30
N GLU A 164 -19.86 -18.21 -16.00
CA GLU A 164 -19.46 -17.27 -14.95
C GLU A 164 -17.93 -17.19 -14.86
N ARG A 165 -17.39 -15.97 -14.70
CA ARG A 165 -15.97 -15.71 -14.43
C ARG A 165 -15.66 -16.01 -12.97
N LEU A 166 -14.95 -17.10 -12.71
CA LEU A 166 -14.51 -17.43 -11.35
C LEU A 166 -13.00 -17.28 -11.21
N ILE A 167 -12.59 -17.01 -9.97
CA ILE A 167 -11.18 -16.92 -9.59
C ILE A 167 -10.67 -18.32 -9.27
N TYR A 168 -9.58 -18.69 -9.91
CA TYR A 168 -8.85 -19.93 -9.68
C TYR A 168 -7.40 -19.65 -9.29
N GLY A 169 -6.75 -20.66 -8.71
CA GLY A 169 -5.31 -20.65 -8.49
C GLY A 169 -4.66 -21.98 -8.81
N LYS A 170 -3.37 -21.94 -9.11
CA LYS A 170 -2.53 -23.13 -9.33
C LYS A 170 -1.17 -22.98 -8.66
N PHE A 171 -0.70 -24.07 -8.05
CA PHE A 171 0.69 -24.18 -7.62
C PHE A 171 1.58 -24.64 -8.78
N ILE A 172 2.77 -24.06 -8.88
CA ILE A 172 3.81 -24.48 -9.83
C ILE A 172 5.08 -24.75 -9.04
N SER A 173 5.67 -25.93 -9.23
CA SER A 173 6.96 -26.28 -8.61
C SER A 173 8.14 -25.57 -9.29
N LYS A 174 9.31 -25.58 -8.64
CA LYS A 174 10.59 -25.03 -9.17
C LYS A 174 11.09 -25.69 -10.46
N ILE A 175 10.48 -26.80 -10.86
CA ILE A 175 10.79 -27.55 -12.10
C ILE A 175 9.64 -27.52 -13.12
N GLY A 176 8.61 -26.70 -12.90
CA GLY A 176 7.51 -26.49 -13.86
C GLY A 176 6.40 -27.53 -13.82
N VAL A 177 6.37 -28.41 -12.81
CA VAL A 177 5.18 -29.25 -12.57
C VAL A 177 4.03 -28.37 -12.08
N VAL A 178 2.94 -28.36 -12.85
CA VAL A 178 1.72 -27.59 -12.59
C VAL A 178 0.72 -28.45 -11.81
N GLY A 179 0.22 -27.91 -10.69
CA GLY A 179 -0.77 -28.56 -9.85
C GLY A 179 -2.20 -28.53 -10.40
N ASN A 180 -3.09 -29.16 -9.65
CA ASN A 180 -4.54 -29.10 -9.92
C ASN A 180 -5.04 -27.65 -9.75
N ALA A 181 -6.08 -27.30 -10.50
CA ALA A 181 -6.78 -26.03 -10.31
C ALA A 181 -7.49 -26.02 -8.95
N ILE A 182 -7.41 -24.89 -8.26
CA ILE A 182 -8.11 -24.61 -7.00
C ILE A 182 -9.13 -23.53 -7.30
N GLN A 183 -10.41 -23.83 -7.17
CA GLN A 183 -11.44 -22.80 -7.25
C GLN A 183 -11.36 -21.96 -5.97
N ILE A 184 -11.15 -20.65 -6.13
CA ILE A 184 -10.97 -19.70 -5.03
C ILE A 184 -12.28 -18.98 -4.74
N SER A 185 -12.96 -18.47 -5.77
CA SER A 185 -14.25 -17.80 -5.60
C SER A 185 -15.43 -18.77 -5.71
N ASP A 186 -16.43 -18.59 -4.87
CA ASP A 186 -17.71 -19.31 -4.90
C ASP A 186 -18.80 -18.59 -5.72
N SER A 187 -18.52 -17.34 -6.14
CA SER A 187 -19.33 -16.53 -7.03
C SER A 187 -18.50 -15.86 -8.11
N GLU A 188 -19.17 -15.23 -9.08
CA GLU A 188 -18.52 -14.42 -10.10
C GLU A 188 -17.57 -13.40 -9.48
N GLY A 189 -16.41 -13.21 -10.10
CA GLY A 189 -15.36 -12.29 -9.68
C GLY A 189 -14.54 -11.84 -10.88
N TYR A 190 -14.06 -10.60 -10.81
CA TYR A 190 -13.09 -10.05 -11.77
C TYR A 190 -11.70 -10.06 -11.13
N LEU A 191 -10.73 -10.65 -11.84
CA LEU A 191 -9.34 -10.74 -11.44
C LEU A 191 -8.57 -9.52 -11.91
N ASP A 192 -8.69 -8.53 -11.03
CA ASP A 192 -7.66 -7.53 -10.80
C ASP A 192 -7.40 -7.50 -9.30
N GLY A 193 -7.02 -8.69 -8.82
CA GLY A 193 -6.83 -9.01 -7.42
C GLY A 193 -5.41 -9.47 -7.15
N ASP A 194 -5.08 -9.63 -5.88
CA ASP A 194 -3.71 -9.87 -5.45
C ASP A 194 -3.62 -11.05 -4.47
N ILE A 195 -2.40 -11.52 -4.24
CA ILE A 195 -2.07 -12.59 -3.30
C ILE A 195 -1.02 -12.09 -2.32
N ALA A 196 -1.30 -12.27 -1.03
CA ALA A 196 -0.30 -12.13 0.02
C ALA A 196 -0.11 -13.46 0.75
N PHE A 197 1.08 -13.67 1.34
CA PHE A 197 1.42 -14.92 2.02
C PHE A 197 1.99 -14.65 3.42
N ASP A 198 1.38 -15.25 4.45
CA ASP A 198 1.81 -15.07 5.86
C ASP A 198 2.85 -16.10 6.35
N GLY A 199 3.34 -16.95 5.47
CA GLY A 199 4.21 -18.07 5.84
C GLY A 199 3.45 -19.38 6.14
N THR A 200 2.12 -19.35 6.26
CA THR A 200 1.23 -20.49 6.49
C THR A 200 0.14 -20.59 5.42
N ASN A 201 -0.59 -19.52 5.19
CA ASN A 201 -1.66 -19.40 4.21
C ASN A 201 -1.38 -18.26 3.22
N TYR A 202 -1.92 -18.43 2.04
CA TYR A 202 -2.09 -17.41 1.03
C TYR A 202 -3.46 -16.76 1.24
N LEU A 203 -3.53 -15.44 1.27
CA LEU A 203 -4.76 -14.69 1.12
C LEU A 203 -4.87 -14.25 -0.33
N ALA A 204 -5.82 -14.81 -1.06
CA ALA A 204 -6.23 -14.29 -2.36
C ALA A 204 -7.37 -13.27 -2.14
N VAL A 205 -7.27 -12.12 -2.78
CA VAL A 205 -8.29 -11.06 -2.74
C VAL A 205 -8.74 -10.71 -4.15
N TRP A 206 -10.01 -10.36 -4.30
CA TRP A 206 -10.59 -9.98 -5.60
C TRP A 206 -11.80 -9.07 -5.44
N ARG A 207 -12.22 -8.47 -6.55
CA ARG A 207 -13.46 -7.71 -6.66
C ARG A 207 -14.59 -8.62 -7.14
N GLY A 208 -15.74 -8.56 -6.48
CA GLY A 208 -16.94 -9.31 -6.84
C GLY A 208 -17.42 -9.03 -8.28
N GLY A 209 -18.05 -10.03 -8.90
CA GLY A 209 -18.54 -9.96 -10.27
C GLY A 209 -19.95 -9.38 -10.39
N GLY A 210 -20.20 -8.72 -11.54
CA GLY A 210 -21.48 -8.16 -11.93
C GLY A 210 -21.91 -6.87 -11.20
N TYR A 211 -22.93 -6.19 -11.73
CA TYR A 211 -23.49 -4.95 -11.17
C TYR A 211 -24.06 -5.08 -9.73
N ASN A 212 -24.22 -6.31 -9.23
CA ASN A 212 -24.90 -6.58 -7.96
C ASN A 212 -23.93 -7.01 -6.83
N SER A 213 -22.63 -7.13 -7.09
CA SER A 213 -21.62 -7.50 -6.08
C SER A 213 -20.42 -6.56 -6.13
N PRO A 214 -20.57 -5.31 -5.69
CA PRO A 214 -19.48 -4.31 -5.69
C PRO A 214 -18.42 -4.57 -4.61
N PHE A 215 -18.40 -5.74 -3.99
CA PHE A 215 -17.66 -5.98 -2.75
C PHE A 215 -16.25 -6.48 -3.01
N VAL A 216 -15.38 -6.27 -2.03
CA VAL A 216 -14.05 -6.87 -2.00
C VAL A 216 -14.12 -8.15 -1.19
N TYR A 217 -13.61 -9.24 -1.74
CA TYR A 217 -13.65 -10.56 -1.13
C TYR A 217 -12.25 -11.09 -0.84
N GLY A 218 -12.19 -12.01 0.12
CA GLY A 218 -10.98 -12.74 0.49
C GLY A 218 -11.23 -14.23 0.65
N GLN A 219 -10.19 -15.01 0.38
CA GLN A 219 -10.16 -16.45 0.64
C GLN A 219 -8.74 -16.87 1.02
N PHE A 220 -8.63 -17.65 2.10
CA PHE A 220 -7.39 -18.31 2.46
C PHE A 220 -7.18 -19.63 1.73
N ILE A 221 -5.96 -19.88 1.27
CA ILE A 221 -5.51 -21.13 0.68
C ILE A 221 -4.25 -21.56 1.43
N ASN A 222 -4.19 -22.79 1.92
CA ASN A 222 -2.97 -23.27 2.57
C ASN A 222 -1.94 -23.79 1.55
N LYS A 223 -0.74 -24.10 2.01
CA LYS A 223 0.38 -24.62 1.18
C LYS A 223 0.08 -25.93 0.43
N THR A 224 -0.92 -26.68 0.84
CA THR A 224 -1.33 -27.93 0.17
C THR A 224 -2.34 -27.69 -0.94
N GLY A 225 -2.83 -26.46 -1.09
CA GLY A 225 -3.89 -26.09 -2.01
C GLY A 225 -5.30 -26.32 -1.50
N ALA A 226 -5.47 -26.54 -0.18
CA ALA A 226 -6.80 -26.60 0.42
C ALA A 226 -7.29 -25.18 0.76
N VAL A 227 -8.53 -24.91 0.38
CA VAL A 227 -9.28 -23.71 0.79
C VAL A 227 -9.51 -23.78 2.32
N VAL A 228 -9.19 -22.70 3.03
CA VAL A 228 -9.32 -22.60 4.49
C VAL A 228 -10.49 -21.69 4.84
N GLY A 229 -11.55 -22.26 5.40
CA GLY A 229 -12.80 -21.53 5.68
C GLY A 229 -13.63 -21.30 4.41
N ASN A 230 -14.49 -20.29 4.46
CA ASN A 230 -15.32 -19.85 3.33
C ASN A 230 -14.82 -18.52 2.78
N ASN A 231 -15.27 -18.15 1.59
CA ASN A 231 -15.12 -16.79 1.09
C ASN A 231 -15.71 -15.81 2.11
N PHE A 232 -15.03 -14.70 2.34
CA PHE A 232 -15.48 -13.67 3.27
C PHE A 232 -15.36 -12.29 2.64
N ILE A 233 -16.24 -11.40 3.07
CA ILE A 233 -16.28 -10.01 2.63
C ILE A 233 -15.19 -9.25 3.39
N ILE A 234 -14.29 -8.61 2.65
CA ILE A 234 -13.32 -7.65 3.17
C ILE A 234 -13.97 -6.27 3.22
N ASP A 235 -14.63 -5.84 2.15
CA ASP A 235 -15.37 -4.58 2.15
C ASP A 235 -16.72 -4.72 1.47
N SER A 236 -17.73 -4.08 2.04
CA SER A 236 -19.11 -4.06 1.55
C SER A 236 -19.67 -2.65 1.53
N SER A 237 -18.89 -1.71 1.03
CA SER A 237 -19.37 -0.34 0.85
C SER A 237 -20.59 -0.30 -0.07
N PRO A 238 -21.51 0.64 0.14
CA PRO A 238 -22.79 0.66 -0.56
C PRO A 238 -22.66 1.06 -2.04
N ASP A 239 -21.64 1.85 -2.35
CA ASP A 239 -21.26 2.28 -3.69
C ASP A 239 -20.23 1.29 -4.27
N TYR A 240 -19.89 1.41 -5.56
CA TYR A 240 -19.05 0.40 -6.20
C TYR A 240 -17.64 0.38 -5.61
N SER A 241 -17.13 -0.80 -5.24
CA SER A 241 -15.68 -1.02 -5.21
C SER A 241 -15.21 -1.54 -6.56
N ASP A 242 -14.01 -1.14 -6.96
CA ASP A 242 -13.43 -1.50 -8.26
C ASP A 242 -11.98 -1.94 -8.16
N ASN A 243 -11.45 -2.29 -9.32
CA ASN A 243 -10.14 -2.85 -9.55
C ASN A 243 -9.05 -1.79 -9.75
N PRO A 244 -7.78 -2.11 -9.43
CA PRO A 244 -7.28 -3.33 -8.79
C PRO A 244 -7.32 -3.28 -7.25
N VAL A 245 -7.40 -4.46 -6.63
CA VAL A 245 -7.23 -4.67 -5.19
C VAL A 245 -5.83 -5.19 -4.92
N SER A 246 -5.13 -4.59 -3.95
CA SER A 246 -3.76 -4.97 -3.56
C SER A 246 -3.69 -5.55 -2.16
N ALA A 247 -2.80 -6.52 -1.92
CA ALA A 247 -2.63 -7.15 -0.62
C ALA A 247 -1.16 -7.34 -0.24
N GLY A 248 -0.83 -7.13 1.03
CA GLY A 248 0.50 -7.44 1.56
C GLY A 248 0.46 -7.81 3.03
N PHE A 249 1.45 -8.58 3.48
CA PHE A 249 1.54 -9.06 4.86
C PHE A 249 2.67 -8.35 5.61
N ASP A 250 2.37 -7.78 6.78
CA ASP A 250 3.36 -7.07 7.61
C ASP A 250 4.09 -7.93 8.65
N GLY A 251 3.89 -9.24 8.61
CA GLY A 251 4.40 -10.15 9.66
C GLY A 251 3.37 -10.43 10.76
N THR A 252 2.28 -9.67 10.84
CA THR A 252 1.20 -9.85 11.82
C THR A 252 -0.16 -10.00 11.15
N ARG A 253 -0.46 -9.15 10.17
CA ARG A 253 -1.74 -9.07 9.47
C ARG A 253 -1.53 -8.75 8.00
N TYR A 254 -2.57 -9.00 7.23
CA TYR A 254 -2.68 -8.55 5.86
C TYR A 254 -3.24 -7.13 5.84
N LEU A 255 -2.69 -6.24 5.03
CA LEU A 255 -3.36 -5.01 4.61
C LEU A 255 -3.89 -5.23 3.19
N VAL A 256 -5.18 -4.99 3.00
CA VAL A 256 -5.85 -5.05 1.70
C VAL A 256 -6.32 -3.66 1.35
N CYS A 257 -5.83 -3.11 0.24
CA CYS A 257 -6.20 -1.79 -0.28
C CYS A 257 -7.08 -1.94 -1.52
N PHE A 258 -8.07 -1.07 -1.65
CA PHE A 258 -9.08 -1.13 -2.70
C PHE A 258 -9.63 0.26 -3.02
N GLU A 259 -10.23 0.36 -4.20
CA GLU A 259 -10.95 1.54 -4.67
C GLU A 259 -12.40 1.46 -4.22
N ASP A 260 -12.96 2.61 -3.84
CA ASP A 260 -14.35 2.73 -3.46
C ASP A 260 -14.89 4.06 -3.98
N GLU A 261 -16.01 3.97 -4.69
CA GLU A 261 -16.72 5.12 -5.24
C GLU A 261 -17.37 5.90 -4.10
N VAL A 262 -17.18 7.22 -4.09
CA VAL A 262 -17.71 8.09 -3.02
C VAL A 262 -18.68 9.15 -3.53
N ASP A 263 -18.75 9.34 -4.84
CA ASP A 263 -19.72 10.19 -5.52
C ASP A 263 -20.14 9.54 -6.84
N THR A 264 -21.28 8.83 -6.79
CA THR A 264 -21.86 8.12 -7.94
C THR A 264 -22.34 9.03 -9.06
N THR A 265 -22.34 10.36 -8.87
CA THR A 265 -22.74 11.32 -9.90
C THR A 265 -21.56 11.86 -10.70
N SER A 266 -20.36 11.80 -10.12
CA SER A 266 -19.14 12.36 -10.70
C SER A 266 -18.06 11.31 -10.94
N ASP A 267 -18.34 10.03 -10.65
CA ASP A 267 -17.42 8.89 -10.85
C ASP A 267 -16.08 9.13 -10.14
N ILE A 268 -16.16 9.54 -8.86
CA ILE A 268 -15.00 9.87 -8.03
C ILE A 268 -14.66 8.70 -7.13
N TRP A 269 -13.41 8.26 -7.23
CA TRP A 269 -12.87 7.10 -6.54
C TRP A 269 -11.86 7.51 -5.46
N HIS A 270 -12.08 7.01 -4.25
CA HIS A 270 -11.14 7.13 -3.15
C HIS A 270 -10.52 5.76 -2.83
N LEU A 271 -9.35 5.80 -2.22
CA LEU A 271 -8.67 4.59 -1.81
C LEU A 271 -8.84 4.38 -0.31
N TYR A 272 -9.12 3.12 0.02
CA TYR A 272 -9.27 2.66 1.38
C TYR A 272 -8.46 1.38 1.59
N GLY A 273 -8.30 1.03 2.86
CA GLY A 273 -7.72 -0.24 3.23
C GLY A 273 -8.40 -0.85 4.43
N ARG A 274 -8.26 -2.16 4.58
CA ARG A 274 -8.66 -2.90 5.78
C ARG A 274 -7.58 -3.89 6.15
N PHE A 275 -7.33 -3.99 7.45
CA PHE A 275 -6.51 -5.08 7.95
C PHE A 275 -7.34 -6.37 8.03
N VAL A 276 -6.73 -7.48 7.64
CA VAL A 276 -7.27 -8.82 7.79
C VAL A 276 -6.28 -9.64 8.61
N THR A 277 -6.72 -10.21 9.72
CA THR A 277 -5.86 -11.09 10.53
C THR A 277 -5.70 -12.46 9.85
N PRO A 278 -4.67 -13.26 10.18
CA PRO A 278 -4.56 -14.65 9.71
C PRO A 278 -5.74 -15.56 10.11
N ALA A 279 -6.59 -15.12 11.04
CA ALA A 279 -7.83 -15.80 11.41
C ALA A 279 -9.06 -15.36 10.58
N GLY A 280 -8.88 -14.47 9.59
CA GLY A 280 -9.97 -13.93 8.76
C GLY A 280 -10.82 -12.86 9.43
N ILE A 281 -10.37 -12.30 10.56
CA ILE A 281 -11.03 -11.15 11.17
C ILE A 281 -10.65 -9.90 10.36
N VAL A 282 -11.66 -9.26 9.78
CA VAL A 282 -11.56 -7.99 9.05
C VAL A 282 -11.74 -6.84 10.03
N GLU A 283 -10.84 -5.87 9.97
CA GLU A 283 -10.82 -4.71 10.85
C GLU A 283 -11.47 -3.47 10.23
N GLU A 284 -11.50 -2.39 11.01
CA GLU A 284 -12.06 -1.09 10.61
C GLU A 284 -11.41 -0.55 9.34
N LYS A 285 -12.23 0.15 8.55
CA LYS A 285 -11.81 0.78 7.29
C LYS A 285 -10.89 1.96 7.58
N MET A 286 -9.73 2.00 6.93
CA MET A 286 -8.80 3.14 6.96
C MET A 286 -8.81 3.89 5.62
N THR A 287 -8.63 5.20 5.68
CA THR A 287 -8.45 6.04 4.48
C THR A 287 -7.01 5.97 4.01
N VAL A 288 -6.81 5.70 2.71
CA VAL A 288 -5.49 5.62 2.07
C VAL A 288 -5.18 6.91 1.33
N SER A 289 -6.08 7.40 0.48
CA SER A 289 -5.85 8.60 -0.32
C SER A 289 -6.47 9.86 0.29
N ASP A 290 -5.97 11.02 -0.14
CA ASP A 290 -6.70 12.28 0.06
C ASP A 290 -7.96 12.35 -0.82
N ILE A 291 -8.81 13.33 -0.55
CA ILE A 291 -9.99 13.62 -1.37
C ILE A 291 -9.55 13.98 -2.79
N GLY A 292 -10.14 13.32 -3.78
CA GLY A 292 -9.83 13.51 -5.21
C GLY A 292 -10.25 12.28 -6.00
N ASN A 293 -9.77 12.13 -7.23
CA ASN A 293 -9.99 10.89 -8.00
C ASN A 293 -8.70 10.06 -8.00
N ASN A 294 -8.74 8.87 -7.39
CA ASN A 294 -7.55 8.07 -7.12
C ASN A 294 -7.79 6.58 -7.42
N HIS A 295 -6.85 5.98 -8.13
CA HIS A 295 -6.95 4.62 -8.67
C HIS A 295 -5.62 3.86 -8.57
N PHE A 296 -5.63 2.58 -8.93
CA PHE A 296 -4.50 1.68 -9.09
C PHE A 296 -3.62 1.59 -7.84
N CYS A 297 -4.27 1.35 -6.70
CA CYS A 297 -3.56 1.26 -5.42
C CYS A 297 -2.63 0.03 -5.37
N ASN A 298 -1.41 0.22 -4.87
CA ASN A 298 -0.41 -0.82 -4.67
C ASN A 298 0.31 -0.59 -3.35
N LEU A 299 0.79 -1.66 -2.70
CA LEU A 299 1.41 -1.54 -1.39
C LEU A 299 2.62 -2.47 -1.22
N SER A 300 3.56 -2.05 -0.38
CA SER A 300 4.62 -2.92 0.11
C SER A 300 5.01 -2.54 1.53
N PHE A 301 5.60 -3.48 2.27
CA PHE A 301 6.01 -3.31 3.66
C PHE A 301 7.52 -3.52 3.81
N ASP A 302 8.21 -2.57 4.44
CA ASP A 302 9.67 -2.63 4.64
C ASP A 302 10.11 -3.38 5.92
N GLY A 303 9.16 -3.93 6.68
CA GLY A 303 9.39 -4.48 8.01
C GLY A 303 9.01 -3.53 9.15
N SER A 304 8.69 -2.27 8.86
CA SER A 304 8.30 -1.25 9.85
C SER A 304 7.15 -0.36 9.37
N HIS A 305 7.10 -0.03 8.09
CA HIS A 305 6.15 0.88 7.48
C HIS A 305 5.64 0.33 6.15
N TYR A 306 4.39 0.68 5.85
CA TYR A 306 3.85 0.51 4.52
C TYR A 306 4.19 1.72 3.67
N LEU A 307 4.63 1.51 2.43
CA LEU A 307 4.47 2.49 1.37
C LEU A 307 3.28 2.07 0.52
N ILE A 308 2.28 2.94 0.42
CA ILE A 308 1.13 2.75 -0.46
C ILE A 308 1.22 3.78 -1.58
N THR A 309 1.11 3.31 -2.82
CA THR A 309 1.10 4.17 -4.02
C THR A 309 -0.19 4.06 -4.78
N TYR A 310 -0.50 5.11 -5.53
CA TYR A 310 -1.71 5.20 -6.33
C TYR A 310 -1.59 6.25 -7.42
N MET A 311 -2.43 6.16 -8.44
CA MET A 311 -2.56 7.19 -9.46
C MET A 311 -3.60 8.22 -9.01
N ASN A 312 -3.24 9.49 -9.07
CA ASN A 312 -4.13 10.61 -8.79
C ASN A 312 -4.51 11.31 -10.10
N PHE A 313 -5.79 11.20 -10.49
CA PHE A 313 -6.36 11.73 -11.71
C PHE A 313 -6.94 13.12 -11.47
N VAL A 314 -6.11 14.16 -11.60
CA VAL A 314 -6.58 15.54 -11.44
C VAL A 314 -7.40 15.96 -12.65
N ASN A 315 -6.89 15.69 -13.86
CA ASN A 315 -7.62 15.86 -15.10
C ASN A 315 -6.93 15.04 -16.21
N ILE A 316 -7.62 14.00 -16.67
CA ILE A 316 -7.06 13.10 -17.69
C ILE A 316 -6.94 13.78 -19.06
N LEU A 317 -7.88 14.66 -19.43
CA LEU A 317 -7.92 15.34 -20.73
C LEU A 317 -6.77 16.34 -20.92
N SER A 318 -6.18 16.83 -19.82
CA SER A 318 -5.00 17.69 -19.81
C SER A 318 -3.74 16.96 -19.34
N ASN A 319 -3.73 15.62 -19.33
CA ASN A 319 -2.62 14.78 -18.90
C ASN A 319 -2.13 15.07 -17.47
N GLN A 320 -3.02 15.52 -16.58
CA GLN A 320 -2.71 15.80 -15.18
C GLN A 320 -3.00 14.57 -14.31
N VAL A 321 -2.21 13.52 -14.52
CA VAL A 321 -2.23 12.30 -13.70
C VAL A 321 -0.86 12.11 -13.06
N TYR A 322 -0.84 11.75 -11.78
CA TYR A 322 0.40 11.65 -10.98
C TYR A 322 0.45 10.31 -10.26
N CYS A 323 1.61 9.67 -10.25
CA CYS A 323 1.85 8.59 -9.29
C CYS A 323 2.19 9.20 -7.94
N LYS A 324 1.35 8.94 -6.94
CA LYS A 324 1.50 9.39 -5.56
C LYS A 324 1.98 8.23 -4.68
N GLY A 325 2.68 8.58 -3.60
CA GLY A 325 3.03 7.68 -2.52
C GLY A 325 2.75 8.29 -1.16
N ARG A 326 2.47 7.44 -0.17
CA ARG A 326 2.32 7.84 1.23
C ARG A 326 2.77 6.71 2.15
N TYR A 327 3.47 7.08 3.23
CA TYR A 327 3.88 6.15 4.27
C TYR A 327 2.82 5.99 5.34
N PHE A 328 2.64 4.76 5.82
CA PHE A 328 1.74 4.41 6.92
C PHE A 328 2.47 3.55 7.94
N ASN A 329 2.12 3.73 9.21
CA ASN A 329 2.55 2.80 10.25
C ASN A 329 1.71 1.50 10.22
N PRO A 330 2.10 0.46 10.98
CA PRO A 330 1.36 -0.81 11.01
C PRO A 330 -0.07 -0.71 11.57
N SER A 331 -0.46 0.42 12.17
CA SER A 331 -1.82 0.71 12.59
C SER A 331 -2.66 1.40 11.52
N GLY A 332 -2.12 1.62 10.31
CA GLY A 332 -2.82 2.28 9.21
C GLY A 332 -2.91 3.80 9.34
N ILE A 333 -2.10 4.41 10.22
CA ILE A 333 -2.07 5.86 10.38
C ILE A 333 -1.03 6.45 9.40
N PRO A 334 -1.41 7.45 8.59
CA PRO A 334 -0.49 8.11 7.69
C PRO A 334 0.61 8.84 8.47
N LEU A 335 1.86 8.68 8.02
CA LEU A 335 3.06 9.25 8.65
C LEU A 335 3.49 10.58 8.02
N GLU A 336 2.88 10.96 6.91
CA GLU A 336 3.08 12.23 6.22
C GLU A 336 2.02 12.47 5.15
N ASP A 337 2.06 13.67 4.56
CA ASP A 337 1.26 14.01 3.39
C ASP A 337 1.70 13.17 2.17
N ALA A 338 0.83 13.04 1.18
CA ALA A 338 1.17 12.28 -0.02
C ALA A 338 2.17 13.05 -0.88
N PHE A 339 3.20 12.37 -1.38
CA PHE A 339 4.24 12.93 -2.24
C PHE A 339 4.12 12.37 -3.67
N THR A 340 4.61 13.12 -4.65
CA THR A 340 4.63 12.68 -6.05
C THR A 340 5.89 11.85 -6.32
N ILE A 341 5.71 10.64 -6.84
CA ILE A 341 6.79 9.75 -7.27
C ILE A 341 7.06 9.96 -8.76
N PHE A 342 6.02 9.89 -9.59
CA PHE A 342 6.12 10.22 -11.02
C PHE A 342 5.17 11.35 -11.36
N SER A 343 5.70 12.34 -12.05
CA SER A 343 4.92 13.38 -12.72
C SER A 343 4.65 12.99 -14.18
N PRO A 344 3.61 13.56 -14.81
CA PRO A 344 3.48 13.49 -16.26
C PRO A 344 4.67 14.18 -16.90
N VAL A 345 5.14 13.64 -18.01
CA VAL A 345 6.29 14.17 -18.76
C VAL A 345 5.90 14.23 -20.23
N GLU A 346 6.11 15.40 -20.83
CA GLU A 346 5.66 15.69 -22.19
C GLU A 346 4.16 15.43 -22.34
N ASN A 347 3.76 14.48 -23.18
CA ASN A 347 2.37 14.08 -23.40
C ASN A 347 2.03 12.72 -22.75
N LYS A 348 2.94 12.16 -21.96
CA LYS A 348 2.77 10.86 -21.32
C LYS A 348 2.39 11.02 -19.84
N ILE A 349 1.40 10.26 -19.41
CA ILE A 349 1.00 10.17 -18.00
C ILE A 349 1.56 8.90 -17.35
N PRO A 350 1.89 8.92 -16.05
CA PRO A 350 2.23 7.70 -15.33
C PRO A 350 0.99 6.83 -15.06
N ILE A 351 1.11 5.53 -15.34
CA ILE A 351 0.18 4.46 -14.95
C ILE A 351 1.03 3.29 -14.45
N GLY A 352 0.88 2.90 -13.17
CA GLY A 352 1.64 1.79 -12.60
C GLY A 352 1.60 1.76 -11.07
N GLY A 353 2.43 0.95 -10.43
CA GLY A 353 2.34 0.64 -9.01
C GLY A 353 3.66 0.20 -8.35
N VAL A 354 3.68 0.22 -7.01
CA VAL A 354 4.77 -0.37 -6.20
C VAL A 354 4.99 -1.81 -6.59
N MET A 355 6.25 -2.15 -6.87
CA MET A 355 6.63 -3.51 -7.24
C MET A 355 7.00 -4.31 -5.99
N LEU A 356 7.88 -3.78 -5.14
CA LEU A 356 8.44 -4.50 -3.99
C LEU A 356 9.31 -3.61 -3.10
N PHE A 357 9.66 -4.11 -1.91
CA PHE A 357 10.78 -3.63 -1.10
C PHE A 357 11.98 -4.56 -1.29
N ASP A 358 13.15 -3.99 -1.66
CA ASP A 358 14.34 -4.79 -2.01
C ASP A 358 15.31 -5.03 -0.84
N GLY A 359 14.90 -4.63 0.38
CA GLY A 359 15.72 -4.61 1.59
C GLY A 359 16.36 -3.25 1.90
N ASN A 360 16.45 -2.34 0.92
CA ASN A 360 17.03 -1.01 1.06
C ASN A 360 16.07 0.11 0.64
N ASN A 361 15.37 -0.05 -0.47
CA ASN A 361 14.44 0.92 -1.04
C ASN A 361 13.13 0.23 -1.45
N PHE A 362 12.06 1.01 -1.44
CA PHE A 362 10.89 0.67 -2.21
C PHE A 362 11.18 0.89 -3.69
N VAL A 363 10.75 -0.07 -4.51
CA VAL A 363 10.91 -0.04 -5.97
C VAL A 363 9.52 0.09 -6.58
N ILE A 364 9.34 1.17 -7.34
CA ILE A 364 8.06 1.48 -8.00
C ILE A 364 8.28 1.35 -9.50
N GLY A 365 7.41 0.59 -10.16
CA GLY A 365 7.36 0.49 -11.61
C GLY A 365 6.22 1.35 -12.14
N ALA A 366 6.50 2.18 -13.13
CA ALA A 366 5.46 2.95 -13.80
C ALA A 366 5.64 2.88 -15.31
N ASN A 367 4.52 2.74 -16.00
CA ASN A 367 4.45 2.98 -17.43
C ASN A 367 4.14 4.46 -17.64
N ARG A 368 4.85 5.12 -18.55
CA ARG A 368 4.48 6.44 -19.05
C ARG A 368 3.75 6.25 -20.35
N VAL A 369 2.46 6.56 -20.38
CA VAL A 369 1.57 6.24 -21.50
C VAL A 369 1.03 7.50 -22.17
N SER A 370 1.03 7.51 -23.50
CA SER A 370 0.23 8.45 -24.29
C SER A 370 -1.14 7.82 -24.51
N MET A 371 -2.18 8.65 -24.57
CA MET A 371 -3.53 8.16 -24.83
C MET A 371 -4.27 9.01 -25.85
N GLU A 372 -5.25 8.38 -26.48
CA GLU A 372 -6.29 9.00 -27.28
C GLU A 372 -7.65 8.50 -26.82
N ILE A 373 -8.70 9.30 -27.08
CA ILE A 373 -10.08 8.89 -26.82
C ILE A 373 -10.67 8.44 -28.16
N SER A 374 -11.18 7.22 -28.19
CA SER A 374 -11.84 6.66 -29.38
C SER A 374 -13.14 7.43 -29.68
N PRO A 375 -13.70 7.30 -30.90
CA PRO A 375 -15.03 7.80 -31.21
C PRO A 375 -16.15 7.23 -30.32
N GLU A 376 -15.90 6.08 -29.68
CA GLU A 376 -16.78 5.39 -28.74
C GLU A 376 -16.55 5.78 -27.27
N ASP A 377 -15.73 6.81 -27.02
CA ASP A 377 -15.33 7.29 -25.69
C ASP A 377 -14.43 6.32 -24.89
N ASP A 378 -13.78 5.37 -25.57
CA ASP A 378 -12.80 4.47 -24.94
C ASP A 378 -11.41 5.13 -24.86
N ILE A 379 -10.70 4.90 -23.75
CA ILE A 379 -9.28 5.30 -23.63
C ILE A 379 -8.42 4.27 -24.36
N ILE A 380 -7.66 4.74 -25.34
CA ILE A 380 -6.69 3.94 -26.10
C ILE A 380 -5.29 4.40 -25.75
N PHE A 381 -4.44 3.50 -25.26
CA PHE A 381 -3.01 3.80 -25.11
C PHE A 381 -2.32 3.68 -26.47
N THR A 382 -1.71 4.77 -26.91
CA THR A 382 -1.05 4.89 -28.23
C THR A 382 0.46 4.73 -28.15
N ASP A 383 1.03 4.92 -26.96
CA ASP A 383 2.46 4.80 -26.70
C ASP A 383 2.70 4.49 -25.21
N GLY A 384 3.83 3.86 -24.88
CA GLY A 384 4.15 3.38 -23.55
C GLY A 384 5.66 3.24 -23.34
N ASP A 385 6.18 3.82 -22.27
CA ASP A 385 7.56 3.63 -21.80
C ASP A 385 7.57 3.03 -20.41
N VAL A 386 8.54 2.17 -20.10
CA VAL A 386 8.72 1.60 -18.77
C VAL A 386 9.80 2.36 -18.00
N TYR A 387 9.43 2.84 -16.81
CA TYR A 387 10.30 3.52 -15.85
C TYR A 387 10.26 2.84 -14.48
N GLY A 388 11.35 2.99 -13.74
CA GLY A 388 11.43 2.63 -12.33
C GLY A 388 11.76 3.82 -11.46
N ALA A 389 11.42 3.76 -10.18
CA ALA A 389 11.85 4.70 -9.17
C ALA A 389 12.30 3.96 -7.90
N LEU A 390 13.43 4.40 -7.34
CA LEU A 390 13.84 4.02 -5.99
C LEU A 390 13.33 5.08 -5.03
N VAL A 391 12.52 4.66 -4.06
CA VAL A 391 12.02 5.51 -2.98
C VAL A 391 12.61 5.02 -1.66
N SER A 392 13.36 5.88 -0.98
CA SER A 392 13.99 5.53 0.30
C SER A 392 12.95 5.33 1.40
N PRO A 393 13.10 4.32 2.27
CA PRO A 393 12.16 4.02 3.35
C PRO A 393 11.90 5.19 4.27
N TYR A 394 10.74 5.19 4.92
CA TYR A 394 10.47 6.17 5.97
C TYR A 394 11.48 5.96 7.11
N PRO A 395 12.16 7.01 7.59
CA PRO A 395 13.16 6.90 8.64
C PRO A 395 12.61 6.19 9.88
N THR A 396 12.97 4.91 10.03
CA THR A 396 12.80 4.18 11.27
C THR A 396 13.88 4.71 12.19
N SER A 397 13.51 5.49 13.19
CA SER A 397 14.50 6.11 14.06
C SER A 397 15.26 5.05 14.88
N VAL A 398 16.36 4.45 14.41
CA VAL A 398 17.49 4.01 15.27
C VAL A 398 18.80 3.79 14.46
N ASN A 399 19.73 4.74 14.50
CA ASN A 399 21.11 4.44 14.90
C ASN A 399 21.96 5.69 15.13
N ASN A 400 22.70 5.65 16.23
CA ASN A 400 23.67 6.65 16.68
C ASN A 400 24.83 6.81 15.69
N ASN A 401 24.68 7.60 14.62
CA ASN A 401 25.81 8.23 13.93
C ASN A 401 25.43 9.50 13.14
N ARG A 402 25.34 10.60 13.90
CA ARG A 402 25.75 11.97 13.56
C ARG A 402 25.49 12.48 12.13
N LEU A 403 24.29 13.06 11.94
CA LEU A 403 24.19 14.46 11.53
C LEU A 403 23.32 15.20 12.55
N SER A 404 23.86 16.28 13.10
CA SER A 404 23.31 17.06 14.20
C SER A 404 22.07 17.83 13.77
N GLU A 405 20.88 17.39 14.16
CA GLU A 405 19.75 18.31 14.40
C GLU A 405 19.54 18.50 15.90
N THR A 406 20.56 19.05 16.54
CA THR A 406 20.41 19.63 17.86
C THR A 406 19.35 20.74 17.77
N PRO A 407 18.25 20.70 18.55
CA PRO A 407 17.23 21.74 18.46
C PRO A 407 17.84 23.13 18.64
N GLY A 408 17.54 24.08 17.75
CA GLY A 408 18.09 25.44 17.87
C GLY A 408 17.59 26.20 19.11
N LYS A 409 16.46 25.78 19.70
CA LYS A 409 15.84 26.42 20.87
C LYS A 409 15.08 25.43 21.75
N PHE A 410 14.97 25.77 23.03
CA PHE A 410 14.08 25.07 23.96
C PHE A 410 12.63 25.31 23.57
N LYS A 411 11.83 24.23 23.46
CA LYS A 411 10.40 24.32 23.17
C LYS A 411 9.66 23.18 23.87
N ILE A 412 8.47 23.46 24.37
CA ILE A 412 7.46 22.46 24.69
C ILE A 412 6.27 22.75 23.78
N TRP A 413 5.70 21.70 23.19
CA TRP A 413 4.49 21.83 22.38
C TRP A 413 3.27 21.60 23.24
N GLN A 414 2.12 22.05 22.74
CA GLN A 414 0.85 21.71 23.36
C GLN A 414 0.67 20.20 23.37
N ASN A 415 0.14 19.64 24.46
CA ASN A 415 -0.09 18.21 24.55
C ASN A 415 -1.12 17.77 23.50
N TYR A 416 -0.97 16.56 22.97
CA TYR A 416 -1.88 16.02 21.96
C TYR A 416 -2.24 14.56 22.25
N PRO A 417 -3.54 14.19 22.25
CA PRO A 417 -4.70 15.07 22.07
C PRO A 417 -4.91 16.06 23.24
N ASN A 418 -5.70 17.13 23.04
CA ASN A 418 -6.17 18.05 24.09
C ASN A 418 -7.48 18.76 23.67
N PRO A 419 -8.65 18.40 24.22
CA PRO A 419 -8.83 17.48 25.34
C PRO A 419 -8.44 16.03 25.02
N PHE A 420 -8.09 15.24 26.04
CA PHE A 420 -7.65 13.85 25.90
C PHE A 420 -8.45 12.90 26.78
N ASN A 421 -8.52 11.61 26.43
CA ASN A 421 -9.17 10.56 27.23
C ASN A 421 -8.53 9.17 26.98
N PRO A 422 -7.88 8.53 27.97
CA PRO A 422 -7.25 9.11 29.15
C PRO A 422 -5.78 9.49 28.89
N GLU A 423 -5.25 9.31 27.68
CA GLU A 423 -3.82 9.47 27.38
C GLU A 423 -3.50 10.66 26.47
N THR A 424 -2.39 11.33 26.73
CA THR A 424 -1.87 12.44 25.92
C THR A 424 -0.35 12.41 25.85
N LEU A 425 0.18 12.89 24.72
CA LEU A 425 1.60 13.04 24.46
C LEU A 425 2.05 14.46 24.79
N ILE A 426 3.19 14.58 25.46
CA ILE A 426 3.86 15.84 25.79
C ILE A 426 5.22 15.82 25.08
N GLN A 427 5.36 16.62 24.03
CA GLN A 427 6.59 16.75 23.26
C GLN A 427 7.41 17.96 23.71
N TYR A 428 8.74 17.83 23.75
CA TYR A 428 9.66 18.91 24.11
C TYR A 428 11.04 18.77 23.45
N ALA A 429 11.73 19.90 23.29
CA ALA A 429 13.02 20.03 22.65
C ALA A 429 14.04 20.67 23.59
N LEU A 430 15.24 20.10 23.64
CA LEU A 430 16.37 20.56 24.42
C LEU A 430 17.51 20.97 23.50
N PRO A 431 17.90 22.26 23.44
CA PRO A 431 18.99 22.73 22.60
C PRO A 431 20.37 22.36 23.15
N LYS A 432 20.44 22.04 24.45
CA LYS A 432 21.64 21.63 25.17
C LYS A 432 21.27 20.60 26.23
N SER A 433 22.23 19.76 26.59
CA SER A 433 22.10 18.82 27.70
C SER A 433 21.74 19.55 29.00
N SER A 434 20.77 19.03 29.74
CA SER A 434 20.26 19.62 30.99
C SER A 434 19.44 18.61 31.78
N GLN A 435 19.44 18.76 33.12
CA GLN A 435 18.42 18.16 33.98
C GLN A 435 17.03 18.63 33.52
N VAL A 436 16.13 17.69 33.22
CA VAL A 436 14.75 17.95 32.84
C VAL A 436 13.81 17.42 33.91
N ARG A 437 12.87 18.26 34.33
CA ARG A 437 11.77 17.87 35.20
C ARG A 437 10.43 18.22 34.57
N ILE A 438 9.56 17.23 34.40
CA ILE A 438 8.19 17.40 33.89
C ILE A 438 7.21 16.98 34.98
N ASP A 439 6.43 17.94 35.46
CA ASP A 439 5.43 17.75 36.50
C ASP A 439 4.03 18.09 35.97
N VAL A 440 3.04 17.29 36.35
CA VAL A 440 1.62 17.58 36.12
C VAL A 440 0.99 18.07 37.41
N PHE A 441 0.24 19.17 37.33
CA PHE A 441 -0.47 19.79 38.45
C PHE A 441 -1.98 19.89 38.16
N ASN A 442 -2.79 19.86 39.21
CA ASN A 442 -4.20 20.28 39.09
C ASN A 442 -4.35 21.81 39.18
N ILE A 443 -5.57 22.32 39.02
CA ILE A 443 -5.87 23.77 39.10
C ILE A 443 -5.58 24.40 40.47
N LYS A 444 -5.47 23.60 41.54
CA LYS A 444 -5.10 24.08 42.88
C LYS A 444 -3.58 24.21 43.05
N GLY A 445 -2.80 23.83 42.04
CA GLY A 445 -1.33 23.81 42.10
C GLY A 445 -0.76 22.59 42.81
N GLU A 446 -1.58 21.57 43.10
CA GLU A 446 -1.10 20.33 43.68
C GLU A 446 -0.48 19.44 42.60
N ARG A 447 0.74 18.95 42.84
CA ARG A 447 1.44 18.06 41.92
C ARG A 447 0.80 16.67 41.95
N ILE A 448 0.29 16.26 40.80
CA ILE A 448 -0.34 14.97 40.56
C ILE A 448 0.70 13.87 40.33
N ILE A 449 1.66 14.13 39.44
CA ILE A 449 2.72 13.20 39.08
C ILE A 449 3.94 13.94 38.51
N THR A 450 5.12 13.34 38.65
CA THR A 450 6.33 13.72 37.92
C THR A 450 6.54 12.68 36.82
N LEU A 451 6.52 13.10 35.56
CA LEU A 451 6.67 12.23 34.39
C LEU A 451 8.14 12.00 34.03
N VAL A 452 8.96 13.03 34.21
CA VAL A 452 10.40 13.02 33.89
C VAL A 452 11.14 13.76 35.01
N ASN A 453 12.27 13.22 35.47
CA ASN A 453 13.19 13.90 36.40
C ASN A 453 14.61 13.34 36.25
N GLU A 454 15.27 13.65 35.14
CA GLU A 454 16.57 13.09 34.80
C GLU A 454 17.38 14.00 33.86
N GLU A 455 18.68 13.75 33.77
CA GLU A 455 19.58 14.43 32.84
C GLU A 455 19.28 13.94 31.42
N LYS A 456 18.92 14.87 30.53
CA LYS A 456 18.68 14.58 29.11
C LYS A 456 19.70 15.34 28.27
N GLN A 457 20.23 14.68 27.24
CA GLN A 457 21.10 15.31 26.25
C GLN A 457 20.33 16.31 25.38
N ALA A 458 21.02 17.04 24.51
CA ALA A 458 20.34 17.89 23.54
C ALA A 458 19.57 17.00 22.53
N GLY A 459 18.32 17.34 22.23
CA GLY A 459 17.46 16.52 21.37
C GLY A 459 15.97 16.80 21.53
N TYR A 460 15.15 16.09 20.75
CA TYR A 460 13.69 16.09 20.85
C TYR A 460 13.22 14.88 21.67
N TYR A 461 12.18 15.04 22.47
CA TYR A 461 11.70 14.05 23.43
C TYR A 461 10.17 14.05 23.51
N THR A 462 9.60 12.89 23.78
CA THR A 462 8.17 12.69 24.04
C THR A 462 7.97 11.96 25.36
N THR A 463 7.04 12.41 26.19
CA THR A 463 6.56 11.68 27.38
C THR A 463 5.04 11.55 27.35
N ILE A 464 4.51 10.47 27.91
CA ILE A 464 3.08 10.18 27.95
C ILE A 464 2.53 10.51 29.33
N TRP A 465 1.33 11.09 29.40
CA TRP A 465 0.52 11.07 30.61
C TRP A 465 -0.81 10.37 30.36
N ASN A 466 -1.10 9.36 31.16
CA ASN A 466 -2.29 8.49 31.03
C ASN A 466 -3.42 8.85 32.00
N GLY A 467 -3.47 10.10 32.48
CA GLY A 467 -4.52 10.56 33.39
C GLY A 467 -4.47 9.91 34.77
N ARG A 468 -3.31 9.38 35.20
CA ARG A 468 -3.15 8.78 36.54
C ARG A 468 -2.27 9.64 37.46
N ASP A 469 -2.53 9.53 38.75
CA ASP A 469 -1.68 10.10 39.81
C ASP A 469 -0.48 9.19 40.14
N LYS A 470 0.41 9.67 41.02
CA LYS A 470 1.58 8.91 41.49
C LYS A 470 1.27 7.56 42.16
N MET A 471 0.01 7.28 42.54
CA MET A 471 -0.43 6.01 43.12
C MET A 471 -1.11 5.11 42.06
N GLY A 472 -1.06 5.49 40.78
CA GLY A 472 -1.67 4.75 39.67
C GLY A 472 -3.19 4.93 39.55
N ARG A 473 -3.81 5.81 40.34
CA ARG A 473 -5.25 6.02 40.35
C ARG A 473 -5.64 7.03 39.28
N GLN A 474 -6.75 6.78 38.59
CA GLN A 474 -7.31 7.75 37.64
C GLN A 474 -7.68 9.05 38.34
N VAL A 475 -7.31 10.17 37.72
CA VAL A 475 -7.68 11.51 38.18
C VAL A 475 -8.99 11.94 37.55
N ALA A 476 -9.68 12.91 38.16
CA ALA A 476 -10.95 13.40 37.64
C ALA A 476 -10.77 14.15 36.32
N GLY A 477 -11.76 14.04 35.42
CA GLY A 477 -11.83 14.92 34.24
C GLY A 477 -11.80 16.39 34.65
N GLY A 478 -11.05 17.21 33.92
CA GLY A 478 -10.80 18.60 34.28
C GLY A 478 -9.52 19.18 33.69
N VAL A 479 -9.19 20.39 34.12
CA VAL A 479 -7.99 21.11 33.66
C VAL A 479 -6.77 20.72 34.50
N TYR A 480 -5.67 20.45 33.81
CA TYR A 480 -4.36 20.18 34.39
C TYR A 480 -3.30 21.07 33.75
N LEU A 481 -2.21 21.30 34.47
CA LEU A 481 -1.06 22.06 33.99
C LEU A 481 0.15 21.15 33.94
N CYS A 482 0.75 20.96 32.77
CA CYS A 482 2.05 20.29 32.65
C CYS A 482 3.14 21.36 32.60
N ARG A 483 4.08 21.29 33.54
CA ARG A 483 5.24 22.19 33.59
C ARG A 483 6.50 21.41 33.30
N ILE A 484 7.25 21.87 32.32
CA ILE A 484 8.63 21.45 32.08
C ILE A 484 9.60 22.47 32.68
N GLN A 485 10.62 22.00 33.36
CA GLN A 485 11.67 22.80 33.94
C GLN A 485 13.04 22.21 33.58
N THR A 486 13.96 23.10 33.24
CA THR A 486 15.38 22.84 33.05
C THR A 486 16.19 23.84 33.89
N ALA A 487 17.51 23.73 33.89
CA ALA A 487 18.35 24.72 34.57
C ALA A 487 18.17 26.16 34.07
N LYS A 488 17.71 26.34 32.82
CA LYS A 488 17.60 27.67 32.16
C LYS A 488 16.19 28.06 31.71
N TYR A 489 15.27 27.10 31.57
CA TYR A 489 13.97 27.32 30.97
C TYR A 489 12.86 26.67 31.80
N SER A 490 11.72 27.35 31.88
CA SER A 490 10.50 26.83 32.48
C SER A 490 9.32 27.21 31.61
N ASN A 491 8.54 26.23 31.14
CA ASN A 491 7.32 26.46 30.36
C ASN A 491 6.19 25.60 30.92
N THR A 492 4.95 26.09 30.81
CA THR A 492 3.75 25.39 31.27
C THR A 492 2.73 25.35 30.15
N ILE A 493 2.15 24.17 29.92
CA ILE A 493 1.07 23.93 28.98
C ILE A 493 -0.20 23.52 29.73
N ARG A 494 -1.37 23.93 29.22
CA ARG A 494 -2.67 23.60 29.80
C ARG A 494 -3.26 22.38 29.09
N MET A 495 -3.60 21.35 29.85
CA MET A 495 -4.16 20.08 29.39
C MET A 495 -5.60 19.91 29.91
N ILE A 496 -6.48 19.29 29.13
CA ILE A 496 -7.89 19.06 29.49
C ILE A 496 -8.15 17.56 29.39
N LEU A 497 -8.40 16.90 30.53
CA LEU A 497 -8.78 15.49 30.59
C LEU A 497 -10.31 15.38 30.49
N GLN A 498 -10.81 14.60 29.53
CA GLN A 498 -12.21 14.21 29.42
C GLN A 498 -12.42 12.81 30.04
N LYS A 499 -13.63 12.57 30.54
CA LYS A 499 -14.07 11.25 30.99
C LYS A 499 -14.76 10.53 29.84
#